data_AF-A0A6F8VER5-F1
#
_entry.id   AF-A0A6F8VER5-F1
#
_cell.length_a   1.000
_cell.length_b   1.000
_cell.length_c   1.000
_cell.angle_alpha   90.00
_cell.angle_beta   90.00
_cell.angle_gamma   90.00
#
_symmetry.space_group_name_H-M   'P 1'
#
loop_
_entity.id
_entity.type
_entity.pdbx_description
1 polymer ?
#
loop_
_entity_poly.entity_id
_entity_poly.type
_entity_poly.pdbx_seq_one_letter_code
_entity_poly.pdbx_strand_id
1 'polypeptide(L)'
;MKDLAYRAAPVVSVLPAASAALAGVIARLSTDNKPYWCDGTAWVDMTLLGSADTRLTTARLAADVTNNTTTLANVTGLAIALAANSTYAIDAQVMFQTAETTTGIRLTQTVPTGATVVAQWSTPTSLTASTLANQRAVDVGAATTAIDTANANTLARGSILVVTGATAGNLQICFASEVAASNAVVKAGSNLVATKVA
;
A
#
# COMPACT_ATOMS: atom_id res chain seq x y z
N MET A 1 -12.15 22.50 -42.06
CA MET A 1 -12.82 21.87 -40.89
C MET A 1 -11.79 20.92 -40.29
N LYS A 2 -11.40 21.07 -39.02
CA LYS A 2 -10.50 20.08 -38.38
C LYS A 2 -11.28 18.77 -38.32
N ASP A 3 -10.70 17.71 -38.85
CA ASP A 3 -11.28 16.37 -38.81
C ASP A 3 -11.33 15.91 -37.34
N LEU A 4 -12.55 15.70 -36.83
CA LEU A 4 -12.82 15.25 -35.46
C LEU A 4 -13.15 13.75 -35.42
N ALA A 5 -12.90 13.01 -36.50
CA ALA A 5 -13.10 11.57 -36.52
C ALA A 5 -12.10 10.85 -35.60
N TYR A 6 -12.60 9.90 -34.81
CA TYR A 6 -11.76 9.03 -34.00
C TYR A 6 -10.82 8.23 -34.91
N ARG A 7 -9.52 8.23 -34.58
CA ARG A 7 -8.52 7.41 -35.26
C ARG A 7 -7.96 6.39 -34.29
N ALA A 8 -7.89 5.13 -34.72
CA ALA A 8 -7.21 4.11 -33.95
C ALA A 8 -5.71 4.44 -33.86
N ALA A 9 -5.11 4.26 -32.68
CA ALA A 9 -3.67 4.41 -32.52
C ALA A 9 -2.94 3.37 -33.39
N PRO A 10 -1.87 3.77 -34.11
CA PRO A 10 -1.09 2.85 -34.93
C PRO A 10 -0.50 1.73 -34.07
N VAL A 11 -0.56 0.50 -34.57
CA VAL A 11 0.04 -0.68 -33.93
C VAL A 11 1.45 -0.86 -34.45
N VAL A 12 2.43 -0.95 -33.54
CA VAL A 12 3.84 -1.13 -33.88
C VAL A 12 4.41 -2.41 -33.27
N SER A 13 5.38 -3.03 -33.93
CA SER A 13 6.12 -4.20 -33.41
C SER A 13 7.18 -3.83 -32.39
N VAL A 14 7.67 -2.59 -32.44
CA VAL A 14 8.62 -2.00 -31.50
C VAL A 14 8.36 -0.50 -31.43
N LEU A 15 8.54 0.11 -30.26
CA LEU A 15 8.49 1.57 -30.12
C LEU A 15 9.80 2.16 -30.68
N PRO A 16 9.73 3.14 -31.60
CA PRO A 16 10.91 3.86 -32.07
C PRO A 16 11.67 4.53 -30.90
N ALA A 17 12.94 4.87 -31.09
CA ALA A 17 13.66 5.68 -30.10
C ALA A 17 12.90 6.99 -29.85
N ALA A 18 12.59 7.27 -28.59
CA ALA A 18 11.87 8.48 -28.22
C ALA A 18 12.70 9.73 -28.59
N SER A 19 12.03 10.75 -29.12
CA SER A 19 12.66 11.98 -29.55
C SER A 19 11.65 13.12 -29.58
N ALA A 20 12.13 14.37 -29.58
CA ALA A 20 11.29 15.56 -29.61
C ALA A 20 10.34 15.59 -30.84
N ALA A 21 10.72 14.96 -31.95
CA ALA A 21 9.88 14.86 -33.15
C ALA A 21 8.64 13.96 -32.95
N LEU A 22 8.67 13.07 -31.96
CA LEU A 22 7.60 12.15 -31.61
C LEU A 22 6.79 12.63 -30.40
N ALA A 23 7.11 13.79 -29.81
CA ALA A 23 6.35 14.33 -28.68
C ALA A 23 4.86 14.48 -29.05
N GLY A 24 3.97 13.89 -28.24
CA GLY A 24 2.53 13.91 -28.50
C GLY A 24 2.00 12.69 -29.26
N VAL A 25 2.87 11.84 -29.81
CA VAL A 25 2.45 10.64 -30.56
C VAL A 25 1.94 9.56 -29.60
N ILE A 26 0.85 8.90 -29.98
CA ILE A 26 0.32 7.71 -29.31
C ILE A 26 0.49 6.51 -30.25
N ALA A 27 1.01 5.39 -29.74
CA ALA A 27 1.13 4.13 -30.45
C ALA A 27 0.69 2.96 -29.56
N ARG A 28 0.28 1.85 -30.15
CA ARG A 28 -0.01 0.60 -29.42
C ARG A 28 1.06 -0.43 -29.73
N LEU A 29 1.70 -0.99 -28.72
CA LEU A 29 2.72 -2.00 -28.92
C LEU A 29 2.05 -3.37 -29.10
N SER A 30 2.43 -4.10 -30.16
CA SER A 30 1.78 -5.38 -30.50
C SER A 30 2.12 -6.53 -29.55
N THR A 31 3.24 -6.45 -28.82
CA THR A 31 3.69 -7.52 -27.93
C THR A 31 2.88 -7.61 -26.64
N ASP A 32 2.36 -6.48 -26.14
CA ASP A 32 1.60 -6.40 -24.89
C ASP A 32 0.21 -5.76 -25.06
N ASN A 33 -0.09 -5.30 -26.28
CA ASN A 33 -1.35 -4.68 -26.65
C ASN A 33 -1.66 -3.36 -25.89
N LYS A 34 -0.64 -2.70 -25.32
CA LYS A 34 -0.82 -1.49 -24.51
C LYS A 34 -0.63 -0.19 -25.29
N PRO A 35 -1.39 0.88 -24.97
CA PRO A 35 -1.15 2.22 -25.49
C PRO A 35 0.03 2.90 -24.80
N TYR A 36 0.90 3.51 -25.60
CA TYR A 36 2.06 4.30 -25.17
C TYR A 36 1.96 5.72 -25.75
N TRP A 37 2.36 6.72 -24.96
CA TRP A 37 2.49 8.12 -25.39
C TRP A 37 3.95 8.57 -25.31
N CYS A 38 4.45 9.27 -26.32
CA CYS A 38 5.82 9.79 -26.31
C CYS A 38 5.85 11.23 -25.78
N ASP A 39 6.67 11.48 -24.75
CA ASP A 39 6.84 12.80 -24.13
C ASP A 39 7.93 13.67 -24.81
N GLY A 40 8.63 13.09 -25.78
CA GLY A 40 9.77 13.70 -26.46
C GLY A 40 11.14 13.15 -26.02
N THR A 41 11.16 12.36 -24.95
CA THR A 41 12.36 11.75 -24.35
C THR A 41 12.17 10.28 -23.98
N ALA A 42 10.94 9.84 -23.72
CA ALA A 42 10.56 8.48 -23.41
C ALA A 42 9.16 8.14 -23.94
N TRP A 43 8.87 6.84 -24.01
CA TRP A 43 7.51 6.31 -24.19
C TRP A 43 6.92 5.93 -22.82
N VAL A 44 5.76 6.48 -22.51
CA VAL A 44 5.04 6.27 -21.25
C VAL A 44 3.86 5.34 -21.50
N ASP A 45 3.78 4.23 -20.75
CA ASP A 45 2.63 3.32 -20.76
C ASP A 45 1.39 4.06 -20.22
N MET A 46 0.40 4.28 -21.08
CA MET A 46 -0.80 5.04 -20.72
C MET A 46 -1.72 4.27 -19.79
N THR A 47 -1.55 2.95 -19.62
CA THR A 47 -2.28 2.17 -18.62
C THR A 47 -1.80 2.46 -17.19
N LEU A 48 -0.59 3.01 -17.05
CA LEU A 48 -0.04 3.47 -15.78
C LEU A 48 -0.50 4.90 -15.42
N LEU A 49 -1.11 5.63 -16.37
CA LEU A 49 -1.71 6.94 -16.13
C LEU A 49 -2.99 6.88 -15.28
N GLY A 50 -3.42 5.68 -14.86
CA GLY A 50 -4.39 5.48 -13.78
C GLY A 50 -3.90 5.95 -12.40
N SER A 51 -2.64 6.35 -12.28
CA SER A 51 -2.11 7.15 -11.16
C SER A 51 -1.39 8.38 -11.73
N ALA A 52 -2.15 9.36 -12.19
CA ALA A 52 -1.61 10.59 -12.78
C ALA A 52 -0.79 11.45 -11.78
N ASP A 53 -0.83 11.11 -10.49
CA ASP A 53 0.05 11.67 -9.49
C ASP A 53 1.15 10.67 -9.12
N THR A 54 2.37 10.91 -9.60
CA THR A 54 3.57 10.13 -9.27
C THR A 54 3.90 10.11 -7.78
N ARG A 55 3.25 10.97 -6.98
CA ARG A 55 3.35 11.00 -5.53
C ARG A 55 2.46 9.95 -4.86
N LEU A 56 1.45 9.43 -5.54
CA LEU A 56 0.55 8.43 -4.99
C LEU A 56 1.05 7.02 -5.27
N THR A 57 1.09 6.18 -4.24
CA THR A 57 1.38 4.75 -4.36
C THR A 57 0.39 3.98 -3.51
N THR A 58 -0.18 2.90 -4.05
CA THR A 58 -1.20 2.12 -3.33
C THR A 58 -0.83 0.65 -3.30
N ALA A 59 -1.33 -0.05 -2.27
CA ALA A 59 -1.24 -1.49 -2.14
C ALA A 59 -2.58 -2.03 -1.65
N ARG A 60 -3.00 -3.17 -2.19
CA ARG A 60 -4.19 -3.89 -1.76
C ARG A 60 -3.85 -5.34 -1.52
N LEU A 61 -4.18 -5.84 -0.33
CA LEU A 61 -3.97 -7.22 0.03
C LEU A 61 -4.89 -8.14 -0.80
N ALA A 62 -4.30 -9.13 -1.47
CA ALA A 62 -5.03 -10.00 -2.40
C ALA A 62 -5.67 -11.22 -1.72
N ALA A 63 -5.10 -11.70 -0.62
CA ALA A 63 -5.55 -12.88 0.11
C ALA A 63 -5.39 -12.68 1.62
N ASP A 64 -6.16 -13.43 2.39
CA ASP A 64 -6.08 -13.37 3.85
C ASP A 64 -4.71 -13.82 4.36
N VAL A 65 -4.23 -13.17 5.41
CA VAL A 65 -2.98 -13.53 6.10
C VAL A 65 -3.31 -13.82 7.57
N THR A 66 -2.93 -15.01 8.03
CA THR A 66 -3.21 -15.47 9.41
C THR A 66 -1.92 -15.51 10.23
N ASN A 67 -1.99 -15.06 11.48
CA ASN A 67 -0.96 -15.26 12.50
C ASN A 67 -1.63 -15.65 13.82
N ASN A 68 -1.17 -16.73 14.43
CA ASN A 68 -1.67 -17.26 15.70
C ASN A 68 -0.62 -17.21 16.81
N THR A 69 0.45 -16.46 16.60
CA THR A 69 1.53 -16.27 17.56
C THR A 69 1.55 -14.83 18.06
N THR A 70 2.19 -14.62 19.21
CA THR A 70 2.46 -13.29 19.76
C THR A 70 3.69 -12.62 19.15
N THR A 71 4.34 -13.29 18.21
CA THR A 71 5.47 -12.76 17.44
C THR A 71 4.96 -12.01 16.22
N LEU A 72 5.53 -10.83 15.97
CA LEU A 72 5.20 -10.03 14.79
C LEU A 72 5.59 -10.79 13.51
N ALA A 73 4.66 -10.85 12.57
CA ALA A 73 4.86 -11.39 11.24
C ALA A 73 4.39 -10.40 10.18
N ASN A 74 5.00 -10.45 9.00
CA ASN A 74 4.62 -9.59 7.89
C ASN A 74 3.23 -9.96 7.36
N VAL A 75 2.40 -8.95 7.07
CA VAL A 75 1.22 -9.11 6.23
C VAL A 75 1.71 -9.18 4.77
N THR A 76 2.11 -10.38 4.34
CA THR A 76 2.68 -10.60 2.99
C THR A 76 1.73 -10.06 1.91
N GLY A 77 2.21 -9.14 1.09
CA GLY A 77 1.43 -8.48 0.04
C GLY A 77 0.78 -7.15 0.43
N LEU A 78 0.90 -6.72 1.69
CA LEU A 78 0.48 -5.39 2.16
C LEU A 78 1.70 -4.53 2.49
N ALA A 79 2.39 -4.10 1.44
CA ALA A 79 3.60 -3.28 1.53
C ALA A 79 3.60 -2.19 0.44
N ILE A 80 4.26 -1.07 0.73
CA ILE A 80 4.45 0.05 -0.22
C ILE A 80 5.94 0.27 -0.42
N ALA A 81 6.36 0.36 -1.69
CA ALA A 81 7.71 0.79 -2.03
C ALA A 81 7.88 2.29 -1.79
N LEU A 82 8.94 2.66 -1.08
CA LEU A 82 9.32 4.01 -0.74
C LEU A 82 10.68 4.33 -1.38
N ALA A 83 10.73 5.45 -2.10
CA ALA A 83 11.98 5.95 -2.66
C ALA A 83 12.91 6.45 -1.55
N ALA A 84 14.22 6.45 -1.83
CA ALA A 84 15.21 7.09 -0.97
C ALA A 84 14.99 8.60 -0.87
N ASN A 85 15.51 9.22 0.19
CA ASN A 85 15.53 10.67 0.42
C ASN A 85 14.15 11.34 0.23
N SER A 86 13.10 10.71 0.76
CA SER A 86 11.72 11.10 0.52
C SER A 86 10.92 11.05 1.82
N THR A 87 9.84 11.82 1.89
CA THR A 87 8.88 11.77 2.99
C THR A 87 7.53 11.30 2.48
N TYR A 88 6.87 10.40 3.20
CA TYR A 88 5.58 9.83 2.86
C TYR A 88 4.60 9.94 4.01
N ALA A 89 3.40 10.44 3.70
CA ALA A 89 2.21 10.27 4.55
C ALA A 89 1.41 9.07 4.04
N ILE A 90 1.07 8.14 4.92
CA ILE A 90 0.50 6.85 4.57
C ILE A 90 -0.74 6.61 5.42
N ASP A 91 -1.85 6.35 4.73
CA ASP A 91 -3.11 5.91 5.33
C ASP A 91 -3.25 4.41 5.16
N ALA A 92 -3.41 3.71 6.28
CA ALA A 92 -3.63 2.28 6.33
C ALA A 92 -5.09 1.97 6.72
N GLN A 93 -5.76 1.16 5.92
CA GLN A 93 -7.07 0.60 6.21
C GLN A 93 -6.91 -0.92 6.31
N VAL A 94 -6.90 -1.46 7.52
CA VAL A 94 -6.64 -2.87 7.78
C VAL A 94 -7.89 -3.53 8.32
N MET A 95 -8.52 -4.36 7.50
CA MET A 95 -9.62 -5.21 7.93
C MET A 95 -9.04 -6.45 8.61
N PHE A 96 -9.52 -6.78 9.78
CA PHE A 96 -9.07 -7.95 10.52
C PHE A 96 -10.22 -8.71 11.19
N GLN A 97 -9.92 -9.92 11.62
CA GLN A 97 -10.75 -10.76 12.49
C GLN A 97 -9.85 -11.39 13.55
N THR A 98 -10.43 -11.73 14.71
CA THR A 98 -9.79 -12.66 15.65
C THR A 98 -10.74 -13.82 15.94
N ALA A 99 -10.18 -14.99 16.25
CA ALA A 99 -10.94 -16.23 16.43
C ALA A 99 -11.84 -16.21 17.67
N GLU A 100 -11.45 -15.45 18.70
CA GLU A 100 -12.09 -15.40 20.01
C GLU A 100 -12.29 -13.95 20.44
N THR A 101 -13.35 -13.68 21.21
CA THR A 101 -13.64 -12.32 21.72
C THR A 101 -12.60 -11.82 22.72
N THR A 102 -11.89 -12.73 23.39
CA THR A 102 -10.79 -12.40 24.31
C THR A 102 -9.43 -12.32 23.62
N THR A 103 -9.39 -12.28 22.29
CA THR A 103 -8.14 -12.15 21.52
C THR A 103 -8.13 -10.81 20.79
N GLY A 104 -7.11 -10.01 21.06
CA GLY A 104 -6.80 -8.83 20.28
C GLY A 104 -5.79 -9.05 19.15
N ILE A 105 -5.43 -7.94 18.50
CA ILE A 105 -4.41 -7.87 17.45
C ILE A 105 -3.41 -6.76 17.78
N ARG A 106 -2.15 -7.01 17.47
CA ARG A 106 -1.07 -6.01 17.52
C ARG A 106 -0.73 -5.63 16.09
N LEU A 107 -0.95 -4.37 15.72
CA LEU A 107 -0.60 -3.82 14.39
C LEU A 107 0.61 -2.89 14.49
N THR A 108 1.53 -3.00 13.54
CA THR A 108 2.72 -2.13 13.43
C THR A 108 3.28 -2.17 12.01
N GLN A 109 4.46 -1.60 11.83
CA GLN A 109 5.13 -1.50 10.53
C GLN A 109 6.64 -1.57 10.67
N THR A 110 7.30 -2.13 9.67
CA THR A 110 8.73 -1.90 9.41
C THR A 110 8.88 -0.85 8.31
N VAL A 111 10.05 -0.21 8.27
CA VAL A 111 10.42 0.77 7.23
C VAL A 111 11.83 0.46 6.70
N PRO A 112 12.25 1.07 5.58
CA PRO A 112 13.60 0.86 5.05
C PRO A 112 14.69 1.18 6.09
N THR A 113 15.82 0.49 6.01
CA THR A 113 16.95 0.75 6.91
C THR A 113 17.37 2.23 6.85
N GLY A 114 17.55 2.84 8.02
CA GLY A 114 17.91 4.26 8.13
C GLY A 114 16.73 5.23 7.94
N ALA A 115 15.51 4.75 7.69
CA ALA A 115 14.31 5.56 7.73
C ALA A 115 13.83 5.78 9.17
N THR A 116 13.10 6.88 9.39
CA THR A 116 12.37 7.14 10.63
C THR A 116 10.87 6.99 10.40
N VAL A 117 10.14 6.59 11.44
CA VAL A 117 8.69 6.38 11.37
C VAL A 117 8.00 6.88 12.62
N VAL A 118 6.87 7.54 12.43
CA VAL A 118 5.89 7.82 13.49
C VAL A 118 4.53 7.34 12.99
N ALA A 119 3.81 6.59 13.80
CA ALA A 119 2.51 6.06 13.45
C ALA A 119 1.52 6.19 14.60
N GLN A 120 0.24 6.28 14.25
CA GLN A 120 -0.86 6.12 15.17
C GLN A 120 -1.84 5.11 14.60
N TRP A 121 -2.23 4.13 15.41
CA TRP A 121 -3.24 3.15 15.09
C TRP A 121 -4.46 3.35 15.97
N SER A 122 -5.65 3.33 15.36
CA SER A 122 -6.93 3.17 16.03
C SER A 122 -7.47 1.78 15.69
N THR A 123 -7.51 0.90 16.69
CA THR A 123 -7.94 -0.49 16.54
C THR A 123 -9.18 -0.72 17.39
N PRO A 124 -10.36 -0.97 16.79
CA PRO A 124 -11.57 -1.20 17.55
C PRO A 124 -11.48 -2.46 18.42
N THR A 125 -11.97 -2.35 19.65
CA THR A 125 -12.15 -3.46 20.60
C THR A 125 -13.62 -3.78 20.82
N SER A 126 -14.52 -2.88 20.39
CA SER A 126 -15.96 -3.10 20.30
C SER A 126 -16.59 -2.13 19.28
N LEU A 127 -17.91 -2.21 19.08
CA LEU A 127 -18.67 -1.21 18.30
C LEU A 127 -18.50 0.24 18.78
N THR A 128 -18.12 0.47 20.05
CA THR A 128 -18.06 1.82 20.65
C THR A 128 -16.70 2.17 21.27
N ALA A 129 -15.75 1.24 21.28
CA ALA A 129 -14.44 1.42 21.89
C ALA A 129 -13.30 1.08 20.92
N SER A 130 -12.19 1.79 21.05
CA SER A 130 -10.97 1.53 20.30
C SER A 130 -9.75 1.77 21.16
N THR A 131 -8.72 0.96 20.95
CA THR A 131 -7.38 1.21 21.49
C THR A 131 -6.63 2.12 20.54
N LEU A 132 -6.11 3.22 21.08
CA LEU A 132 -5.19 4.12 20.37
C LEU A 132 -3.75 3.76 20.72
N ALA A 133 -2.94 3.48 19.72
CA ALA A 133 -1.53 3.12 19.88
C ALA A 133 -0.64 4.09 19.10
N ASN A 134 0.13 4.91 19.81
CA ASN A 134 1.17 5.76 19.22
C ASN A 134 2.49 4.98 19.13
N GLN A 135 3.14 5.02 17.98
CA GLN A 135 4.39 4.32 17.70
C GLN A 135 5.43 5.33 17.23
N ARG A 136 6.61 5.30 17.83
CA ARG A 136 7.75 6.19 17.50
C ARG A 136 8.92 5.44 16.86
N ALA A 137 8.73 4.16 16.57
CA ALA A 137 9.72 3.27 15.99
C ALA A 137 9.01 2.08 15.33
N VAL A 138 9.77 1.30 14.56
CA VAL A 138 9.31 0.03 13.96
C VAL A 138 9.06 -1.01 15.03
N ASP A 139 8.10 -1.91 14.78
CA ASP A 139 7.84 -3.10 15.62
C ASP A 139 7.37 -2.80 17.07
N VAL A 140 6.98 -1.56 17.39
CA VAL A 140 6.56 -1.11 18.73
C VAL A 140 5.04 -1.00 18.88
N GLY A 141 4.26 -1.85 18.20
CA GLY A 141 2.80 -1.84 18.34
C GLY A 141 2.31 -2.16 19.75
N ALA A 142 1.10 -1.72 20.12
CA ALA A 142 0.39 -2.21 21.29
C ALA A 142 -0.65 -3.23 20.84
N ALA A 143 -0.74 -4.36 21.53
CA ALA A 143 -1.82 -5.30 21.30
C ALA A 143 -3.13 -4.73 21.87
N THR A 144 -4.25 -4.95 21.18
CA THR A 144 -5.55 -4.85 21.84
C THR A 144 -5.77 -6.06 22.74
N THR A 145 -6.72 -5.98 23.67
CA THR A 145 -6.96 -7.05 24.67
C THR A 145 -8.19 -7.90 24.36
N ALA A 146 -8.98 -7.51 23.36
CA ALA A 146 -10.25 -8.15 23.01
C ALA A 146 -10.83 -7.58 21.70
N ILE A 147 -11.81 -8.29 21.17
CA ILE A 147 -12.86 -7.77 20.27
C ILE A 147 -14.24 -8.15 20.82
N ASP A 148 -15.29 -7.47 20.38
CA ASP A 148 -16.65 -7.73 20.86
C ASP A 148 -17.32 -8.94 20.19
N THR A 149 -16.95 -9.26 18.94
CA THR A 149 -17.55 -10.35 18.18
C THR A 149 -16.51 -11.16 17.43
N ALA A 150 -16.29 -12.41 17.84
CA ALA A 150 -15.40 -13.36 17.17
C ALA A 150 -15.69 -13.49 15.67
N ASN A 151 -14.65 -13.55 14.84
CA ASN A 151 -14.71 -13.70 13.38
C ASN A 151 -15.50 -12.61 12.63
N ALA A 152 -15.85 -11.50 13.28
CA ALA A 152 -16.45 -10.34 12.63
C ALA A 152 -15.38 -9.47 11.96
N ASN A 153 -15.67 -8.96 10.76
CA ASN A 153 -14.78 -8.01 10.09
C ASN A 153 -14.74 -6.69 10.87
N THR A 154 -13.55 -6.33 11.34
CA THR A 154 -13.29 -5.10 12.08
C THR A 154 -12.27 -4.26 11.31
N LEU A 155 -12.47 -2.95 11.22
CA LEU A 155 -11.57 -2.04 10.51
C LEU A 155 -10.65 -1.30 11.49
N ALA A 156 -9.36 -1.61 11.46
CA ALA A 156 -8.32 -0.80 12.07
C ALA A 156 -7.83 0.26 11.08
N ARG A 157 -7.55 1.47 11.59
CA ARG A 157 -7.05 2.59 10.79
C ARG A 157 -5.70 3.04 11.32
N GLY A 158 -4.73 3.16 10.42
CA GLY A 158 -3.39 3.66 10.72
C GLY A 158 -3.10 4.95 9.97
N SER A 159 -2.52 5.93 10.66
CA SER A 159 -1.90 7.10 10.05
C SER A 159 -0.40 7.04 10.32
N ILE A 160 0.41 7.01 9.26
CA ILE A 160 1.83 6.73 9.33
C ILE A 160 2.61 7.79 8.56
N LEU A 161 3.64 8.35 9.17
CA LEU A 161 4.61 9.24 8.53
C LEU A 161 5.97 8.53 8.49
N VAL A 162 6.56 8.45 7.29
CA VAL A 162 7.89 7.87 7.08
C VAL A 162 8.79 8.89 6.42
N VAL A 163 10.00 9.08 6.96
CA VAL A 163 11.09 9.83 6.32
C VAL A 163 12.19 8.85 5.98
N THR A 164 12.41 8.60 4.68
CA THR A 164 13.44 7.68 4.20
C THR A 164 14.81 8.34 4.13
N GLY A 165 15.85 7.58 4.47
CA GLY A 165 17.24 7.97 4.28
C GLY A 165 17.75 7.67 2.87
N ALA A 166 19.06 7.50 2.72
CA ALA A 166 19.70 7.22 1.43
C ALA A 166 19.31 5.85 0.81
N THR A 167 18.70 4.96 1.60
CA THR A 167 18.31 3.62 1.17
C THR A 167 16.80 3.57 0.88
N ALA A 168 16.44 3.25 -0.36
CA ALA A 168 15.07 2.93 -0.74
C ALA A 168 14.66 1.55 -0.20
N GLY A 169 13.37 1.29 -0.11
CA GLY A 169 12.86 -0.01 0.34
C GLY A 169 11.37 0.04 0.60
N ASN A 170 10.85 -0.90 1.39
CA ASN A 170 9.42 -0.98 1.64
C ASN A 170 9.04 -0.54 3.05
N LEU A 171 7.90 0.14 3.16
CA LEU A 171 7.10 0.02 4.37
C LEU A 171 6.30 -1.28 4.27
N GLN A 172 6.33 -2.09 5.32
CA GLN A 172 5.63 -3.37 5.40
C GLN A 172 4.78 -3.38 6.67
N ILE A 173 3.50 -3.69 6.54
CA ILE A 173 2.62 -3.88 7.70
C ILE A 173 2.94 -5.21 8.36
N CYS A 174 3.03 -5.20 9.68
CA CYS A 174 3.28 -6.38 10.50
C CYS A 174 2.19 -6.52 11.55
N PHE A 175 1.89 -7.76 11.92
CA PHE A 175 0.90 -8.03 12.96
C PHE A 175 1.22 -9.28 13.77
N ALA A 176 0.66 -9.31 14.97
CA ALA A 176 0.66 -10.48 15.85
C ALA A 176 -0.71 -10.64 16.50
N SER A 177 -1.05 -11.88 16.87
CA SER A 177 -2.15 -12.13 17.79
C SER A 177 -1.74 -11.67 19.19
N GLU A 178 -2.67 -11.13 19.98
CA GLU A 178 -2.42 -10.86 21.39
C GLU A 178 -2.25 -12.17 22.18
N VAL A 179 -3.00 -13.20 21.81
CA VAL A 179 -3.06 -14.48 22.52
C VAL A 179 -2.46 -15.58 21.64
N ALA A 180 -1.49 -16.32 22.18
CA ALA A 180 -0.90 -17.45 21.48
C ALA A 180 -1.95 -18.54 21.18
N ALA A 181 -1.81 -19.19 20.03
CA ALA A 181 -2.73 -20.19 19.50
C ALA A 181 -4.16 -19.70 19.18
N SER A 182 -4.42 -18.39 19.27
CA SER A 182 -5.67 -17.78 18.77
C SER A 182 -5.39 -17.02 17.48
N ASN A 183 -6.15 -17.32 16.42
CA ASN A 183 -5.90 -16.73 15.12
C ASN A 183 -6.28 -15.24 15.13
N ALA A 184 -5.34 -14.39 14.73
CA ALA A 184 -5.63 -13.09 14.14
C ALA A 184 -5.49 -13.21 12.63
N VAL A 185 -6.43 -12.62 11.88
CA VAL A 185 -6.45 -12.70 10.41
C VAL A 185 -6.58 -11.30 9.85
N VAL A 186 -5.61 -10.87 9.04
CA VAL A 186 -5.75 -9.67 8.21
C VAL A 186 -6.42 -10.08 6.91
N LYS A 187 -7.51 -9.41 6.56
CA LYS A 187 -8.41 -9.80 5.48
C LYS A 187 -8.01 -9.18 4.15
N ALA A 188 -8.20 -9.95 3.08
CA ALA A 188 -8.10 -9.47 1.71
C ALA A 188 -8.95 -8.20 1.51
N GLY A 189 -8.48 -7.29 0.67
CA GLY A 189 -9.09 -5.98 0.47
C GLY A 189 -8.57 -4.88 1.41
N SER A 190 -7.86 -5.23 2.50
CA SER A 190 -7.07 -4.26 3.27
C SER A 190 -6.11 -3.50 2.36
N ASN A 191 -5.91 -2.21 2.59
CA ASN A 191 -5.18 -1.37 1.66
C ASN A 191 -4.35 -0.27 2.33
N LEU A 192 -3.33 0.16 1.60
CA LEU A 192 -2.47 1.29 1.92
C LEU A 192 -2.57 2.32 0.81
N VAL A 193 -2.59 3.58 1.20
CA VAL A 193 -2.41 4.72 0.30
C VAL A 193 -1.28 5.55 0.83
N ALA A 194 -0.21 5.67 0.06
CA ALA A 194 0.95 6.48 0.37
C ALA A 194 0.97 7.71 -0.53
N THR A 195 1.17 8.87 0.07
CA THR A 195 1.37 10.15 -0.63
C THR A 195 2.78 10.64 -0.32
N LYS A 196 3.63 10.75 -1.33
CA LYS A 196 4.93 11.39 -1.21
C LYS A 196 4.73 12.89 -0.99
N VAL A 197 5.21 13.42 0.13
CA VAL A 197 5.04 14.83 0.51
C VAL A 197 6.27 15.69 0.17
N ALA A 198 7.46 15.09 0.15
CA ALA A 198 8.73 15.69 -0.25
C ALA A 198 9.66 14.62 -0.83
#